data_AF-A0A1V3GD13-F1
#
_entry.id   AF-A0A1V3GD13-F1
#
_cell.length_a   1.000
_cell.length_b   1.000
_cell.length_c   1.000
_cell.angle_alpha   90.00
_cell.angle_beta   90.00
_cell.angle_gamma   90.00
#
_symmetry.space_group_name_H-M   'P 1'
#
loop_
_entity.id
_entity.type
_entity.pdbx_description
1 polymer ?
#
loop_
_entity_poly.entity_id
_entity_poly.type
_entity_poly.pdbx_seq_one_letter_code
_entity_poly.pdbx_strand_id
1 'polypeptide(L)'
;MSKTIRIVKNGEKRKVHPEDLPWVILQLEKGLENGLIEIVQHTPSIRAFRKKDYVFGSTIFSWNHKEEDQLYFDYYQFKVFCDDLDVKVRYSEVR
;
A
#
# COMPACT_ATOMS: atom_id res chain seq x y z
N MET A 1 -17.64 -10.40 3.45
CA MET A 1 -17.80 -9.08 2.79
C MET A 1 -16.43 -8.62 2.34
N SER A 2 -16.23 -8.27 1.06
CA SER A 2 -14.93 -7.73 0.59
C SER A 2 -14.75 -6.32 1.16
N LYS A 3 -13.79 -6.15 2.08
CA LYS A 3 -13.49 -4.82 2.65
C LYS A 3 -12.91 -3.94 1.53
N THR A 4 -13.41 -2.71 1.42
CA THR A 4 -12.93 -1.74 0.43
C THR A 4 -11.92 -0.80 1.09
N ILE A 5 -10.74 -0.63 0.49
CA ILE A 5 -9.73 0.32 0.98
C ILE A 5 -10.02 1.71 0.41
N ARG A 6 -10.16 2.71 1.28
CA ARG A 6 -10.38 4.10 0.89
C ARG A 6 -9.06 4.83 0.72
N ILE A 7 -8.96 5.55 -0.39
CA ILE A 7 -7.85 6.45 -0.70
C ILE A 7 -8.34 7.87 -0.60
N VAL A 8 -7.64 8.69 0.19
CA VAL A 8 -7.92 10.12 0.38
C VAL A 8 -6.91 10.98 -0.35
N LYS A 9 -7.32 12.20 -0.71
CA LYS A 9 -6.43 13.25 -1.21
C LYS A 9 -5.92 14.08 -0.05
N ASN A 10 -4.62 14.32 0.01
CA ASN A 10 -3.99 15.25 0.95
C ASN A 10 -3.05 16.18 0.16
N GLY A 11 -3.55 17.37 -0.19
CA GLY A 11 -2.89 18.26 -1.15
C GLY A 11 -2.78 17.61 -2.53
N GLU A 12 -1.58 17.56 -3.10
CA GLU A 12 -1.31 16.84 -4.35
C GLU A 12 -1.09 15.33 -4.16
N LYS A 13 -0.91 14.88 -2.91
CA LYS A 13 -0.56 13.50 -2.59
C LYS A 13 -1.80 12.65 -2.35
N ARG A 14 -1.72 11.36 -2.68
CA ARG A 14 -2.72 10.35 -2.32
C ARG A 14 -2.25 9.60 -1.08
N LYS A 15 -3.16 9.32 -0.15
CA LYS A 15 -2.88 8.50 1.03
C LYS A 15 -3.97 7.47 1.25
N VAL A 16 -3.62 6.35 1.88
CA VAL A 16 -4.61 5.42 2.44
C VAL A 16 -5.31 6.14 3.59
N HIS A 17 -6.63 5.97 3.70
CA HIS A 17 -7.37 6.48 4.85
C HIS A 17 -6.85 5.85 6.15
N PRO A 18 -6.60 6.60 7.24
CA PRO A 18 -5.96 6.05 8.44
C PRO A 18 -6.64 4.78 9.02
N GLU A 19 -7.97 4.75 9.05
CA GLU A 19 -8.75 3.58 9.50
C GLU A 19 -8.52 2.31 8.65
N ASP A 20 -8.10 2.47 7.40
CA ASP A 20 -7.86 1.35 6.49
C ASP A 20 -6.39 0.91 6.50
N LEU A 21 -5.47 1.67 7.12
CA LEU A 21 -4.05 1.33 7.20
C LEU A 21 -3.79 -0.07 7.75
N PRO A 22 -4.37 -0.51 8.89
CA PRO A 22 -4.13 -1.87 9.40
C PRO A 22 -4.52 -2.95 8.39
N TRP A 23 -5.58 -2.71 7.61
CA TRP A 23 -6.01 -3.64 6.59
C TRP A 23 -5.11 -3.65 5.36
N VAL A 24 -4.57 -2.49 4.99
CA VAL A 24 -3.56 -2.37 3.93
C VAL A 24 -2.29 -3.12 4.30
N ILE A 25 -1.79 -2.97 5.52
CA ILE A 25 -0.62 -3.72 6.00
C ILE A 25 -0.88 -5.22 5.92
N LEU A 26 -2.05 -5.69 6.36
CA LEU A 26 -2.42 -7.11 6.22
C LEU A 26 -2.44 -7.58 4.76
N GLN A 27 -2.93 -6.76 3.82
CA GLN A 27 -2.90 -7.15 2.41
C GLN A 27 -1.46 -7.25 1.91
N LEU A 28 -0.60 -6.28 2.26
CA LEU A 28 0.81 -6.30 1.89
C LEU A 28 1.53 -7.53 2.46
N GLU A 29 1.24 -7.93 3.69
CA GLU A 29 1.76 -9.17 4.27
C GLU A 29 1.29 -10.42 3.51
N LYS A 30 0.01 -10.51 3.16
CA LYS A 30 -0.49 -11.58 2.27
C LYS A 30 0.17 -11.57 0.90
N GLY A 31 0.43 -10.39 0.36
CA GLY A 31 1.17 -10.21 -0.89
C GLY A 31 2.60 -10.76 -0.80
N LEU A 32 3.25 -10.58 0.35
CA LEU A 32 4.57 -11.11 0.62
C LEU A 32 4.54 -12.65 0.70
N GLU A 33 3.58 -13.20 1.44
CA GLU A 33 3.36 -14.64 1.58
C GLU A 33 3.07 -15.32 0.23
N ASN A 34 2.26 -14.68 -0.62
CA ASN A 34 1.93 -15.16 -1.96
C ASN A 34 3.04 -14.91 -2.99
N GLY A 35 4.16 -14.27 -2.60
CA GLY A 35 5.26 -13.96 -3.49
C GLY A 35 4.94 -12.90 -4.56
N LEU A 36 3.91 -12.09 -4.39
CA LEU A 36 3.53 -11.00 -5.31
C LEU A 36 4.39 -9.74 -5.09
N ILE A 37 4.80 -9.51 -3.84
CA ILE A 37 5.61 -8.37 -3.44
C ILE A 37 6.81 -8.81 -2.60
N GLU A 38 7.77 -7.91 -2.42
CA GLU A 38 8.92 -8.06 -1.53
C GLU A 38 8.99 -6.86 -0.56
N ILE A 39 9.64 -7.07 0.58
CA ILE A 39 9.99 -6.00 1.50
C ILE A 39 11.44 -5.61 1.29
N VAL A 40 11.66 -4.31 1.07
CA VAL A 40 12.98 -3.69 1.13
C VAL A 40 13.04 -2.84 2.40
N GLN A 41 13.97 -3.18 3.28
CA GLN A 41 14.21 -2.43 4.49
C GLN A 41 15.23 -1.32 4.22
N HIS A 42 14.78 -0.06 4.24
CA HIS A 42 15.67 1.09 4.05
C HIS A 42 16.39 1.48 5.34
N THR A 43 15.69 1.43 6.46
CA THR A 43 16.21 1.70 7.81
C THR A 43 15.55 0.75 8.81
N PRO A 44 16.01 0.68 10.08
CA PRO A 44 15.34 -0.11 11.11
C PRO A 44 13.85 0.21 11.27
N SER A 45 13.43 1.45 10.99
CA SER A 45 12.05 1.93 11.16
C SER A 45 11.23 2.03 9.87
N ILE A 46 11.86 1.91 8.69
CA ILE A 46 11.19 2.11 7.40
C ILE A 46 11.17 0.81 6.60
N ARG A 47 9.96 0.37 6.24
CA ARG A 47 9.74 -0.74 5.31
C ARG A 47 9.13 -0.20 4.03
N ALA A 48 9.68 -0.61 2.89
CA ALA A 48 9.11 -0.39 1.57
C ALA A 48 8.62 -1.73 1.00
N PHE A 49 7.42 -1.75 0.46
CA PHE A 49 6.81 -2.91 -0.19
C PHE A 49 6.85 -2.70 -1.71
N ARG A 50 7.42 -3.64 -2.45
CA ARG A 50 7.66 -3.52 -3.90
C ARG A 50 7.06 -4.69 -4.65
N LYS A 51 6.48 -4.47 -5.83
CA LYS A 51 6.02 -5.59 -6.68
C LYS A 51 7.22 -6.35 -7.24
N LYS A 52 7.17 -7.69 -7.24
CA LYS A 52 8.25 -8.52 -7.80
C LYS A 52 8.24 -8.58 -9.34
N ASP A 53 7.08 -8.39 -9.96
CA ASP A 53 6.82 -8.86 -11.32
C ASP A 53 6.77 -7.78 -12.41
N TYR A 54 7.32 -6.59 -12.16
CA TYR A 54 7.45 -5.57 -13.19
C TYR A 54 8.93 -5.33 -13.47
N VAL A 55 9.25 -5.21 -14.76
CA VAL A 55 10.57 -4.96 -15.37
C VAL A 55 11.42 -3.88 -14.64
N PHE A 56 10.79 -3.05 -13.81
CA PHE A 56 11.41 -2.27 -12.74
C PHE A 56 10.61 -2.47 -11.45
N GLY A 57 11.21 -3.04 -10.40
CA GLY A 57 10.55 -3.25 -9.10
C GLY A 57 10.07 -1.92 -8.52
N SER A 58 8.79 -1.59 -8.67
CA SER A 58 8.22 -0.33 -8.21
C SER A 58 7.79 -0.45 -6.75
N THR A 59 8.24 0.49 -5.92
CA THR A 59 7.70 0.66 -4.57
C THR A 59 6.22 1.01 -4.66
N ILE A 60 5.39 0.21 -4.00
CA ILE A 60 3.94 0.39 -3.93
C ILE A 60 3.60 1.26 -2.72
N PHE A 61 4.23 0.95 -1.59
CA PHE A 61 3.91 1.55 -0.30
C PHE A 61 5.17 1.59 0.57
N SER A 62 5.43 2.70 1.25
CA SER A 62 6.46 2.79 2.28
C SER A 62 5.88 3.40 3.54
N TRP A 63 6.20 2.82 4.68
CA TRP A 63 5.75 3.28 5.98
C TRP A 63 6.86 3.31 7.01
N ASN A 64 6.78 4.30 7.89
CA ASN A 64 7.52 4.34 9.13
C ASN A 64 6.67 3.64 10.20
N HIS A 65 7.03 2.42 10.57
CA HIS A 65 6.25 1.65 11.55
C HIS A 65 6.48 2.11 13.00
N LYS A 66 7.44 3.00 13.25
CA LYS A 66 7.66 3.61 14.57
C LYS A 66 6.80 4.85 14.78
N GLU A 67 6.59 5.64 13.72
CA GLU A 67 5.80 6.88 13.75
C GLU A 67 4.38 6.69 13.20
N GLU A 68 4.04 5.47 12.76
CA GLU A 68 2.78 5.13 12.10
C GLU A 68 2.44 6.01 10.87
N ASP A 69 3.48 6.55 10.21
CA ASP A 69 3.31 7.45 9.07
C ASP A 69 3.54 6.77 7.72
N GLN A 70 2.69 7.12 6.77
CA GLN A 70 2.80 6.72 5.38
C GLN A 70 3.74 7.67 4.63
N LEU A 71 4.93 7.19 4.31
CA LEU A 71 5.99 7.96 3.66
C LEU A 71 5.81 8.06 2.14
N TYR A 72 5.42 6.94 1.51
CA TYR A 72 5.23 6.87 0.06
C TYR A 72 4.05 5.97 -0.28
N PHE A 73 3.32 6.35 -1.33
CA PHE A 73 2.19 5.57 -1.84
C PHE A 73 2.00 5.78 -3.33
N ASP A 74 2.18 4.72 -4.10
CA ASP A 74 1.83 4.67 -5.52
C ASP A 74 0.44 4.06 -5.67
N TYR A 75 -0.55 4.91 -5.90
CA TYR A 75 -1.94 4.46 -6.07
C TYR A 75 -2.12 3.47 -7.22
N TYR A 76 -1.43 3.67 -8.35
CA TYR A 76 -1.65 2.82 -9.52
C TYR A 76 -1.10 1.42 -9.25
N GLN A 77 0.14 1.33 -8.78
CA GLN A 77 0.76 0.05 -8.45
C GLN A 77 0.03 -0.65 -7.30
N PHE A 78 -0.47 0.12 -6.33
CA PHE A 78 -1.27 -0.43 -5.24
C PHE A 78 -2.60 -1.00 -5.71
N LYS A 79 -3.29 -0.31 -6.63
CA LYS A 79 -4.54 -0.81 -7.20
C LYS A 79 -4.30 -2.12 -7.95
N VAL A 80 -3.28 -2.19 -8.79
CA VAL A 80 -2.93 -3.44 -9.52
C VAL A 80 -2.66 -4.57 -8.53
N PHE A 81 -1.88 -4.30 -7.47
CA PHE A 81 -1.62 -5.28 -6.41
C PHE A 81 -2.91 -5.75 -5.69
N CYS A 82 -3.84 -4.83 -5.39
CA CYS A 82 -5.10 -5.19 -4.77
C CYS A 82 -6.02 -5.97 -5.73
N ASP A 83 -6.00 -5.66 -7.02
CA ASP A 83 -6.74 -6.40 -8.05
C ASP A 83 -6.24 -7.86 -8.14
N ASP A 84 -4.91 -8.08 -8.03
CA ASP A 84 -4.30 -9.44 -7.95
C ASP A 84 -4.79 -10.25 -6.72
N LEU A 85 -5.33 -9.57 -5.70
CA LEU A 85 -5.86 -10.16 -4.46
C LEU A 85 -7.39 -10.13 -4.34
N ASP A 86 -8.12 -9.72 -5.39
CA ASP A 86 -9.57 -9.47 -5.37
C ASP A 86 -10.01 -8.49 -4.25
N VAL A 87 -9.18 -7.48 -3.98
CA VAL A 87 -9.44 -6.42 -3.00
C VAL A 87 -9.85 -5.13 -3.71
N LYS A 88 -11.01 -4.59 -3.35
CA LYS A 88 -11.52 -3.35 -3.95
C LYS A 88 -10.85 -2.12 -3.34
N VAL A 89 -10.40 -1.21 -4.19
CA VAL A 89 -9.88 0.11 -3.79
C VAL A 89 -10.83 1.20 -4.31
N ARG A 90 -11.26 2.11 -3.44
CA ARG A 90 -12.08 3.28 -3.82
C ARG A 90 -11.36 4.58 -3.50
N TYR A 91 -11.38 5.48 -4.46
CA TYR A 91 -10.99 6.86 -4.24
C TYR A 91 -12.16 7.61 -3.60
N SER A 92 -11.93 8.20 -2.44
CA SER A 92 -12.88 9.10 -1.80
C SER A 92 -12.27 10.49 -1.82
N GLU A 93 -12.88 11.41 -2.56
CA GLU A 93 -12.61 12.82 -2.35
C GLU A 93 -13.21 13.18 -0.99
N VAL A 94 -12.35 13.40 0.00
CA VAL A 94 -12.79 14.07 1.23
C VAL A 94 -13.06 15.51 0.79
N ARG A 95 -14.34 15.86 0.66
CA ARG A 95 -14.80 17.24 0.47
C ARG A 95 -14.85 17.95 1.81
#